data_AF-A0A971T4N9-F1
#
_entry.id   AF-A0A971T4N9-F1
#
_cell.length_a   1.000
_cell.length_b   1.000
_cell.length_c   1.000
_cell.angle_alpha   90.00
_cell.angle_beta   90.00
_cell.angle_gamma   90.00
#
_symmetry.space_group_name_H-M   'P 1'
#
loop_
_entity.id
_entity.type
_entity.pdbx_description
1 polymer ?
#
loop_
_entity_poly.entity_id
_entity_poly.type
_entity_poly.pdbx_seq_one_letter_code
_entity_poly.pdbx_strand_id
1 'polypeptide(L)'
;MARSRNIKPGFFINDRLAEIEPLGRILFAGLWCIADREGRLEDRPKKIKVAALPYDDCDVDSLLQDLNEAGFIVRYSCDGENYIQIANFLKHQNPHKNEAQSDIPPYSVATPEKHSTSTVQVQEMHSTNPADSLNLIPDSLLPDSLNPLSSPEQEIFEHWLSCDVISHKELTESMKSAIKKALKDNTMDEIKESITHFSIMLKDDSYGLCNYAWGLDTFLNRRNGYRLFLSDGEKWLNYLRDKDKRGSPKFAGGTRNVSDDIDQIFSKKEAVNSG
;
A
#
# COMPACT_ATOMS: atom_id res chain seq x y z
N MET A 1 19.20 16.06 -14.52
CA MET A 1 19.59 16.88 -13.34
C MET A 1 18.86 16.31 -12.15
N ALA A 2 19.57 16.06 -11.04
CA ALA A 2 18.98 15.44 -9.86
C ALA A 2 17.81 16.28 -9.30
N ARG A 3 16.85 15.59 -8.67
CA ARG A 3 15.63 16.16 -8.10
C ARG A 3 15.56 15.83 -6.62
N SER A 4 15.11 16.77 -5.80
CA SER A 4 14.76 16.48 -4.42
C SER A 4 13.55 15.55 -4.39
N ARG A 5 13.64 14.48 -3.60
CA ARG A 5 12.57 13.51 -3.39
C ARG A 5 12.39 13.27 -1.89
N ASN A 6 11.17 12.96 -1.46
CA ASN A 6 10.89 12.70 -0.05
C ASN A 6 11.17 11.24 0.29
N ILE A 7 11.95 10.99 1.34
CA ILE A 7 12.08 9.67 1.97
C ILE A 7 11.01 9.56 3.05
N LYS A 8 10.09 8.61 2.88
CA LYS A 8 9.01 8.35 3.84
C LYS A 8 9.52 7.40 4.94
N PRO A 9 8.99 7.46 6.19
CA PRO A 9 9.38 6.54 7.26
C PRO A 9 9.28 5.06 6.87
N GLY A 10 8.28 4.71 6.04
CA GLY A 10 8.10 3.36 5.47
C GLY A 10 9.30 2.81 4.71
N PHE A 11 10.25 3.66 4.29
CA PHE A 11 11.51 3.22 3.71
C PHE A 11 12.38 2.46 4.72
N PHE A 12 12.43 2.93 5.96
CA PHE A 12 13.32 2.38 7.00
C PHE A 12 12.75 1.12 7.66
N ILE A 13 11.42 0.99 7.70
CA ILE A 13 10.71 -0.17 8.30
C ILE A 13 10.27 -1.20 7.25
N ASN A 14 10.76 -1.10 6.01
CA ASN A 14 10.47 -2.09 4.98
C ASN A 14 11.37 -3.31 5.18
N ASP A 15 10.82 -4.39 5.71
CA ASP A 15 11.57 -5.61 6.04
C ASP A 15 12.34 -6.17 4.83
N ARG A 16 11.73 -6.15 3.63
CA ARG A 16 12.42 -6.63 2.40
C ARG A 16 13.58 -5.74 1.98
N LEU A 17 13.49 -4.43 2.23
CA LEU A 17 14.57 -3.48 1.95
C LEU A 17 15.65 -3.54 3.04
N ALA A 18 15.27 -3.91 4.27
CA ALA A 18 16.18 -4.05 5.40
C ALA A 18 17.18 -5.21 5.21
N GLU A 19 16.81 -6.24 4.45
CA GLU A 19 17.70 -7.34 4.03
C GLU A 19 18.82 -6.88 3.05
N ILE A 20 18.70 -5.70 2.45
CA ILE A 20 19.73 -5.15 1.57
C ILE A 20 20.77 -4.40 2.41
N GLU A 21 22.04 -4.55 2.05
CA GLU A 21 23.15 -3.83 2.68
C GLU A 21 22.90 -2.30 2.73
N PRO A 22 23.35 -1.58 3.77
CA PRO A 22 23.05 -0.16 3.95
C PRO A 22 23.37 0.71 2.74
N LEU A 23 24.47 0.44 2.03
CA LEU A 23 24.82 1.17 0.81
C LEU A 23 23.83 0.90 -0.34
N GLY A 24 23.28 -0.31 -0.45
CA GLY A 24 22.22 -0.62 -1.42
C GLY A 24 20.92 0.12 -1.10
N ARG A 25 20.60 0.30 0.18
CA ARG A 25 19.47 1.16 0.61
C ARG A 25 19.71 2.62 0.24
N ILE A 26 20.88 3.17 0.56
CA ILE A 26 21.24 4.56 0.19
C ILE A 26 21.20 4.73 -1.33
N LEU A 27 21.73 3.76 -2.08
CA LEU A 27 21.66 3.73 -3.53
C LEU A 27 20.20 3.80 -4.00
N PHE A 28 19.30 2.98 -3.45
CA PHE A 28 17.89 2.99 -3.82
C PHE A 28 17.23 4.36 -3.63
N ALA A 29 17.50 5.05 -2.51
CA ALA A 29 17.05 6.42 -2.30
C ALA A 29 17.68 7.40 -3.33
N GLY A 30 18.97 7.23 -3.63
CA GLY A 30 19.67 7.99 -4.66
C GLY A 30 19.08 7.80 -6.06
N LEU A 31 18.63 6.59 -6.41
CA LEU A 31 17.96 6.31 -7.69
C LEU A 31 16.71 7.17 -7.88
N TRP A 32 15.94 7.43 -6.82
CA TRP A 32 14.74 8.27 -6.91
C TRP A 32 15.05 9.70 -7.34
N CYS A 33 16.21 10.21 -6.94
CA CYS A 33 16.67 11.56 -7.24
C CYS A 33 17.15 11.72 -8.69
N ILE A 34 17.62 10.65 -9.32
CA ILE A 34 18.22 10.69 -10.67
C ILE A 34 17.31 10.08 -11.75
N ALA A 35 16.29 9.32 -11.36
CA ALA A 35 15.26 8.84 -12.25
C ALA A 35 14.38 9.99 -12.78
N ASP A 36 13.83 9.78 -13.97
CA ASP A 36 12.85 10.68 -14.55
C ASP A 36 11.49 10.58 -13.84
N ARG A 37 10.50 11.33 -14.35
CA ARG A 37 9.16 11.38 -13.75
C ARG A 37 8.40 10.06 -13.80
N GLU A 38 8.80 9.09 -14.61
CA GLU A 38 8.20 7.75 -14.64
C GLU A 38 8.98 6.75 -13.79
N GLY A 39 10.03 7.21 -13.10
CA GLY A 39 10.90 6.36 -12.29
C GLY A 39 11.88 5.55 -13.14
N ARG A 40 12.22 6.03 -14.35
CA ARG A 40 13.14 5.38 -15.28
C ARG A 40 14.48 6.10 -15.36
N LEU A 41 15.53 5.33 -15.64
CA LEU A 41 16.89 5.84 -15.88
C LEU A 41 17.70 4.88 -16.76
N GLU A 42 18.76 5.39 -17.38
CA GLU A 42 19.77 4.57 -18.06
C GLU A 42 20.49 3.65 -17.06
N ASP A 43 20.65 2.39 -17.40
CA ASP A 43 21.41 1.42 -16.62
C ASP A 43 22.91 1.56 -16.91
N ARG A 44 23.53 2.56 -16.29
CA ARG A 44 24.96 2.86 -16.42
C ARG A 44 25.60 2.95 -15.03
N PRO A 45 26.04 1.83 -14.42
CA PRO A 45 26.51 1.77 -13.04
C PRO A 45 27.58 2.82 -12.70
N LYS A 46 28.52 3.08 -13.60
CA LYS A 46 29.55 4.13 -13.40
C LYS A 46 28.96 5.55 -13.30
N LYS A 47 27.96 5.88 -14.14
CA LYS A 47 27.28 7.18 -14.07
C LYS A 47 26.42 7.28 -12.80
N ILE A 48 25.73 6.20 -12.45
CA ILE A 48 24.90 6.11 -11.24
C ILE A 48 25.77 6.29 -9.99
N LYS A 49 26.96 5.65 -9.94
CA LYS A 49 27.92 5.84 -8.85
C LYS A 49 28.27 7.31 -8.63
N VAL A 50 28.69 8.01 -9.68
CA VAL A 50 29.04 9.44 -9.60
C VAL A 50 27.84 10.29 -9.13
N ALA A 51 26.62 9.89 -9.47
CA ALA A 51 25.42 10.66 -9.14
C ALA A 51 24.85 10.37 -7.74
N ALA A 52 24.98 9.13 -7.24
CA ALA A 52 24.32 8.67 -6.01
C ALA A 52 25.28 8.31 -4.87
N LEU A 53 26.47 7.77 -5.19
CA LEU A 53 27.48 7.30 -4.23
C LEU A 53 28.91 7.71 -4.68
N PRO A 54 29.18 9.01 -4.93
CA PRO A 54 30.42 9.44 -5.59
C PRO A 54 31.69 9.20 -4.77
N TYR A 55 31.57 9.10 -3.45
CA TYR A 55 32.70 9.00 -2.53
C TYR A 55 32.84 7.62 -1.88
N ASP A 56 31.90 6.72 -2.15
CA ASP A 56 31.88 5.38 -1.55
C ASP A 56 32.64 4.39 -2.42
N ASP A 57 33.51 3.60 -1.79
CA ASP A 57 34.21 2.50 -2.46
C ASP A 57 33.34 1.24 -2.50
N CYS A 58 32.33 1.28 -3.36
CA CYS A 58 31.40 0.17 -3.55
C CYS A 58 31.26 -0.22 -5.02
N ASP A 59 30.84 -1.47 -5.24
CA ASP A 59 30.40 -1.97 -6.54
C ASP A 59 28.90 -1.68 -6.74
N VAL A 60 28.62 -0.61 -7.48
CA VAL A 60 27.24 -0.19 -7.77
C VAL A 60 26.51 -1.20 -8.64
N ASP A 61 27.19 -1.96 -9.50
CA ASP A 61 26.50 -2.96 -10.34
C ASP A 61 25.96 -4.11 -9.49
N SER A 62 26.76 -4.58 -8.52
CA SER A 62 26.31 -5.57 -7.52
C SER A 62 25.14 -5.04 -6.68
N LEU A 63 25.22 -3.81 -6.17
CA LEU A 63 24.12 -3.22 -5.39
C LEU A 63 22.82 -3.04 -6.21
N LEU A 64 22.94 -2.71 -7.50
CA LEU A 64 21.79 -2.68 -8.42
C LEU A 64 21.21 -4.08 -8.65
N GLN A 65 22.06 -5.09 -8.72
CA GLN A 65 21.61 -6.47 -8.84
C GLN A 65 20.83 -6.94 -7.60
N ASP A 66 21.32 -6.63 -6.39
CA ASP A 66 20.61 -6.93 -5.13
C ASP A 66 19.21 -6.30 -5.10
N LEU A 67 19.11 -5.03 -5.51
CA LEU A 67 17.84 -4.31 -5.61
C LEU A 67 16.89 -4.92 -6.65
N ASN A 68 17.44 -5.43 -7.76
CA ASN A 68 16.67 -6.06 -8.83
C ASN A 68 16.13 -7.43 -8.39
N GLU A 69 16.95 -8.24 -7.74
CA GLU A 69 16.56 -9.56 -7.21
C GLU A 69 15.52 -9.44 -6.09
N ALA A 70 15.66 -8.42 -5.24
CA ALA A 70 14.65 -8.08 -4.23
C ALA A 70 13.37 -7.47 -4.82
N GLY A 71 13.36 -7.09 -6.10
CA GLY A 71 12.19 -6.56 -6.82
C GLY A 71 11.88 -5.09 -6.54
N PHE A 72 12.85 -4.32 -6.03
CA PHE A 72 12.72 -2.87 -5.84
C PHE A 72 12.97 -2.08 -7.13
N ILE A 73 13.74 -2.67 -8.03
CA ILE A 73 13.95 -2.17 -9.39
C ILE A 73 13.80 -3.31 -10.40
N VAL A 74 13.65 -2.96 -11.67
CA VAL A 74 13.73 -3.89 -12.79
C VAL A 74 14.80 -3.38 -13.76
N ARG A 75 15.82 -4.19 -14.03
CA ARG A 75 16.80 -3.95 -15.10
C ARG A 75 16.28 -4.56 -16.40
N TYR A 76 16.25 -3.80 -17.49
CA TYR A 76 15.74 -4.25 -18.78
C TYR A 76 16.49 -3.63 -19.95
N SER A 77 16.37 -4.25 -21.13
CA SER A 77 16.97 -3.75 -22.38
C SER A 77 15.90 -3.41 -23.40
N CYS A 78 16.04 -2.28 -24.09
CA CYS A 78 15.18 -1.89 -25.20
C CYS A 78 16.02 -1.19 -26.28
N ASP A 79 15.84 -1.55 -27.54
CA ASP A 79 16.58 -1.00 -28.69
C ASP A 79 18.12 -0.99 -28.53
N GLY A 80 18.67 -2.00 -27.85
CA GLY A 80 20.11 -2.17 -27.64
C GLY A 80 20.71 -1.36 -26.49
N GLU A 81 19.91 -0.58 -25.77
CA GLU A 81 20.32 0.14 -24.56
C GLU A 81 19.70 -0.52 -23.31
N ASN A 82 20.40 -0.39 -22.18
CA ASN A 82 19.97 -0.92 -20.89
C ASN A 82 19.38 0.20 -20.02
N TYR A 83 18.31 -0.14 -19.30
CA TYR A 83 17.52 0.77 -18.49
C TYR A 83 17.13 0.13 -17.16
N ILE A 84 16.78 0.99 -16.20
CA ILE A 84 16.23 0.62 -14.91
C ILE A 84 14.84 1.26 -14.77
N GLN A 85 13.88 0.49 -14.28
CA GLN A 85 12.58 0.97 -13.81
C GLN A 85 12.51 0.78 -12.29
N ILE A 86 12.25 1.85 -11.54
CA ILE A 86 11.98 1.76 -10.10
C ILE A 86 10.57 1.22 -9.89
N ALA A 87 10.45 0.14 -9.12
CA ALA A 87 9.15 -0.49 -8.84
C ALA A 87 8.29 0.44 -7.97
N ASN A 88 7.00 0.53 -8.31
CA ASN A 88 6.02 1.33 -7.57
C ASN A 88 6.40 2.82 -7.41
N PHE A 89 7.29 3.37 -8.25
CA PHE A 89 7.80 4.74 -8.11
C PHE A 89 6.69 5.77 -7.95
N LEU A 90 5.70 5.78 -8.86
CA LEU A 90 4.56 6.73 -8.82
C LEU A 90 3.59 6.51 -7.65
N LYS A 91 3.66 5.37 -6.95
CA LYS A 91 2.91 5.15 -5.69
C LYS A 91 3.62 5.78 -4.50
N HIS A 92 4.96 5.89 -4.57
CA HIS A 92 5.78 6.34 -3.45
C HIS A 92 6.31 7.76 -3.60
N GLN A 93 6.51 8.23 -4.84
CA GLN A 93 6.98 9.55 -5.21
C GLN A 93 5.91 10.30 -6.00
N ASN A 94 5.85 11.62 -5.79
CA ASN A 94 4.97 12.52 -6.52
C ASN A 94 5.82 13.49 -7.37
N PRO A 95 6.29 13.08 -8.56
CA PRO A 95 6.98 13.96 -9.48
C PRO A 95 6.20 15.22 -9.76
N HIS A 96 6.89 16.36 -9.81
CA HIS A 96 6.26 17.64 -10.05
C HIS A 96 5.69 17.67 -11.47
N LYS A 97 4.51 18.27 -11.65
CA LYS A 97 3.80 18.34 -12.94
C LYS A 97 4.62 18.95 -14.09
N ASN A 98 5.59 19.79 -13.77
CA ASN A 98 6.49 20.43 -14.74
C ASN A 98 7.74 19.59 -15.06
N GLU A 99 7.91 18.41 -14.46
CA GLU A 99 8.99 17.50 -14.87
C GLU A 99 8.73 17.01 -16.30
N ALA A 100 9.78 17.02 -17.12
CA ALA A 100 9.74 16.58 -18.50
C ALA A 100 9.22 15.14 -18.60
N GLN A 101 8.45 14.87 -19.67
CA GLN A 101 8.06 13.51 -20.04
C GLN A 101 9.28 12.62 -20.19
N SER A 102 9.11 11.35 -19.89
CA SER A 102 10.20 10.40 -20.00
C SER A 102 10.42 10.03 -21.46
N ASP A 103 11.66 10.17 -21.90
CA ASP A 103 12.14 9.72 -23.22
C ASP A 103 12.65 8.27 -23.20
N ILE A 104 12.66 7.62 -22.02
CA ILE A 104 13.11 6.25 -21.83
C ILE A 104 11.94 5.30 -22.13
N PRO A 105 12.09 4.24 -22.94
CA PRO A 105 11.00 3.33 -23.25
C PRO A 105 10.50 2.61 -21.98
N PRO A 106 9.18 2.37 -21.82
CA PRO A 106 8.65 1.62 -20.69
C PRO A 106 9.10 0.16 -20.73
N TYR A 107 9.29 -0.44 -19.55
CA TYR A 107 9.46 -1.88 -19.44
C TYR A 107 8.16 -2.59 -19.85
N SER A 108 8.16 -3.26 -21.00
CA SER A 108 7.06 -4.09 -21.46
C SER A 108 7.19 -5.51 -20.88
N VAL A 109 6.37 -5.83 -19.88
CA VAL A 109 6.12 -7.24 -19.56
C VAL A 109 5.30 -7.80 -20.71
N ALA A 110 5.79 -8.82 -21.41
CA ALA A 110 5.02 -9.54 -22.41
C ALA A 110 3.81 -10.24 -21.74
N THR A 111 2.68 -9.54 -21.63
CA THR A 111 1.37 -10.12 -21.36
C THR A 111 0.80 -10.63 -22.69
N PRO A 112 0.19 -11.84 -22.72
CA PRO A 112 -0.46 -12.34 -23.93
C PRO A 112 -1.60 -11.41 -24.33
N GLU A 113 -1.54 -10.97 -25.58
CA GLU A 113 -2.45 -10.03 -26.24
C GLU A 113 -3.92 -10.33 -25.98
N LYS A 114 -4.67 -9.32 -25.51
CA LYS A 114 -6.10 -9.17 -25.83
C LYS A 114 -6.43 -7.70 -26.11
N HIS A 115 -6.48 -7.42 -27.41
CA HIS A 115 -7.35 -6.47 -28.12
C HIS A 115 -7.52 -5.03 -27.58
N SER A 116 -6.94 -4.12 -28.36
CA SER A 116 -7.52 -2.87 -28.90
C SER A 116 -8.85 -2.38 -28.33
N THR A 117 -8.94 -1.07 -28.01
CA THR A 117 -9.82 -0.10 -28.73
C THR A 117 -9.79 1.30 -28.10
N SER A 118 -9.55 2.28 -28.98
CA SER A 118 -9.95 3.71 -29.04
C SER A 118 -9.91 4.64 -27.82
N THR A 119 -8.99 5.60 -27.92
CA THR A 119 -9.22 7.06 -28.06
C THR A 119 -10.62 7.60 -27.72
N VAL A 120 -10.73 8.41 -26.66
CA VAL A 120 -11.60 9.60 -26.61
C VAL A 120 -10.90 10.69 -25.78
N GLN A 121 -10.70 11.85 -26.40
CA GLN A 121 -10.35 13.11 -25.75
C GLN A 121 -11.54 13.62 -24.95
N VAL A 122 -11.34 14.09 -23.72
CA VAL A 122 -12.17 15.16 -23.12
C VAL A 122 -11.25 16.10 -22.34
N GLN A 123 -11.16 17.34 -22.83
CA GLN A 123 -10.70 18.50 -22.09
C GLN A 123 -11.76 18.88 -21.05
N GLU A 124 -11.34 19.25 -19.84
CA GLU A 124 -12.04 20.32 -19.12
C GLU A 124 -11.09 21.10 -18.23
N MET A 125 -11.41 22.39 -18.12
CA MET A 125 -10.54 23.52 -17.88
C MET A 125 -10.61 24.02 -16.43
N HIS A 126 -9.46 24.48 -15.95
CA HIS A 126 -9.22 25.51 -14.92
C HIS A 126 -9.82 25.35 -13.51
N SER A 127 -8.91 25.34 -12.53
CA SER A 127 -8.90 26.33 -11.45
C SER A 127 -7.47 26.53 -10.91
N THR A 128 -6.96 27.72 -11.15
CA THR A 128 -5.71 28.36 -10.68
C THR A 128 -5.71 28.54 -9.16
N ASN A 129 -4.64 28.23 -8.40
CA ASN A 129 -3.53 29.12 -7.95
C ASN A 129 -2.89 28.49 -6.68
N PRO A 130 -1.76 29.00 -6.14
CA PRO A 130 -0.42 29.14 -6.71
C PRO A 130 0.64 28.43 -5.83
N ALA A 131 1.91 28.51 -6.21
CA ALA A 131 3.06 28.04 -5.42
C ALA A 131 3.39 28.98 -4.25
N ASP A 132 3.86 28.38 -3.15
CA ASP A 132 4.73 28.87 -2.05
C ASP A 132 4.27 28.10 -0.77
N SER A 133 5.12 27.50 0.06
CA SER A 133 6.35 28.08 0.58
C SER A 133 7.40 27.00 0.90
N LEU A 134 8.62 27.26 0.45
CA LEU A 134 9.83 26.81 1.15
C LEU A 134 9.90 27.55 2.48
N ASN A 135 9.72 26.86 3.60
CA ASN A 135 10.16 27.35 4.90
C ASN A 135 11.14 26.33 5.49
N LEU A 136 12.42 26.56 5.24
CA LEU A 136 13.50 26.25 6.18
C LEU A 136 13.17 26.93 7.52
N ILE A 137 13.34 26.28 8.68
CA ILE A 137 14.49 26.30 9.64
C ILE A 137 14.13 25.39 10.87
N PRO A 138 14.95 25.23 11.93
CA PRO A 138 16.33 24.71 12.06
C PRO A 138 16.41 23.40 12.88
N ASP A 139 17.53 22.68 12.73
CA ASP A 139 17.99 21.66 13.66
C ASP A 139 17.95 22.12 15.13
N SER A 140 17.34 21.32 16.00
CA SER A 140 17.56 21.31 17.44
C SER A 140 17.22 19.92 18.00
N LEU A 141 18.21 19.02 17.97
CA LEU A 141 18.69 18.20 19.09
C LEU A 141 17.67 17.53 20.07
N LEU A 142 17.65 16.18 20.00
CA LEU A 142 17.41 15.15 21.06
C LEU A 142 15.94 14.71 21.33
N PRO A 143 15.69 13.57 22.05
CA PRO A 143 15.31 12.29 21.47
C PRO A 143 13.97 11.73 22.03
N ASP A 144 13.50 10.63 21.44
CA ASP A 144 12.48 9.68 21.95
C ASP A 144 11.09 10.18 22.45
N SER A 145 10.09 9.53 21.84
CA SER A 145 8.69 9.39 22.21
C SER A 145 7.66 10.40 21.64
N LEU A 146 6.56 9.79 21.17
CA LEU A 146 5.24 10.31 20.79
C LEU A 146 4.96 10.44 19.28
N ASN A 147 4.13 9.49 18.79
CA ASN A 147 3.37 9.48 17.54
C ASN A 147 3.03 10.89 16.99
N PRO A 148 3.35 11.19 15.71
CA PRO A 148 2.56 12.15 14.97
C PRO A 148 1.23 11.48 14.59
N LEU A 149 0.15 11.89 15.24
CA LEU A 149 -1.22 11.38 15.04
C LEU A 149 -1.53 11.12 13.55
N SER A 150 -1.66 9.85 13.18
CA SER A 150 -2.43 9.44 12.00
C SER A 150 -3.84 9.98 12.14
N SER A 151 -4.39 10.57 11.08
CA SER A 151 -5.77 11.03 11.15
C SER A 151 -6.71 9.81 11.30
N PRO A 152 -7.86 9.92 11.98
CA PRO A 152 -8.79 8.80 12.15
C PRO A 152 -9.21 8.15 10.81
N GLU A 153 -9.26 8.93 9.73
CA GLU A 153 -9.54 8.43 8.38
C GLU A 153 -8.42 7.56 7.84
N GLN A 154 -7.17 7.90 8.15
CA GLN A 154 -6.02 7.15 7.73
C GLN A 154 -5.93 5.81 8.46
N GLU A 155 -6.19 5.79 9.78
CA GLU A 155 -6.22 4.55 10.55
C GLU A 155 -7.30 3.57 10.11
N ILE A 156 -8.51 4.07 9.81
CA ILE A 156 -9.62 3.24 9.31
C ILE A 156 -9.30 2.70 7.92
N PHE A 157 -8.65 3.50 7.07
CA PHE A 157 -8.23 3.07 5.74
C PHE A 157 -7.13 2.01 5.79
N GLU A 158 -6.12 2.19 6.65
CA GLU A 158 -5.05 1.22 6.86
C GLU A 158 -5.62 -0.12 7.37
N HIS A 159 -6.59 -0.06 8.30
CA HIS A 159 -7.32 -1.25 8.76
C HIS A 159 -8.14 -1.93 7.66
N TRP A 160 -8.76 -1.16 6.76
CA TRP A 160 -9.44 -1.71 5.60
C TRP A 160 -8.49 -2.48 4.68
N LEU A 161 -7.30 -1.91 4.41
CA LEU A 161 -6.29 -2.56 3.57
C LEU A 161 -5.74 -3.83 4.23
N SER A 162 -5.51 -3.83 5.54
CA SER A 162 -5.02 -5.02 6.27
C SER A 162 -6.02 -6.18 6.24
N CYS A 163 -7.32 -5.87 6.14
CA CYS A 163 -8.38 -6.87 6.05
C CYS A 163 -8.49 -7.56 4.68
N ASP A 164 -7.78 -7.10 3.64
CA ASP A 164 -7.74 -7.72 2.30
C ASP A 164 -9.14 -8.08 1.74
N VAL A 165 -10.05 -7.10 1.77
CA VAL A 165 -11.43 -7.24 1.28
C VAL A 165 -11.52 -6.84 -0.20
N ILE A 166 -11.20 -5.57 -0.48
CA ILE A 166 -11.00 -5.01 -1.82
C ILE A 166 -9.86 -4.01 -1.72
N SER A 167 -8.86 -4.18 -2.59
CA SER A 167 -7.69 -3.29 -2.69
C SER A 167 -8.09 -1.90 -3.23
N HIS A 168 -7.95 -0.87 -2.40
CA HIS A 168 -7.96 0.54 -2.84
C HIS A 168 -6.52 1.03 -2.99
N LYS A 169 -6.23 1.80 -4.04
CA LYS A 169 -4.88 2.31 -4.28
C LYS A 169 -4.46 3.40 -3.29
N GLU A 170 -5.42 4.20 -2.86
CA GLU A 170 -5.21 5.33 -1.97
C GLU A 170 -6.52 5.74 -1.29
N LEU A 171 -6.40 6.50 -0.20
CA LEU A 171 -7.52 7.07 0.50
C LEU A 171 -8.09 8.26 -0.29
N THR A 172 -9.13 8.00 -1.09
CA THR A 172 -9.80 9.03 -1.90
C THR A 172 -10.65 9.99 -1.07
N GLU A 173 -10.95 11.19 -1.57
CA GLU A 173 -11.84 12.14 -0.89
C GLU A 173 -13.26 11.59 -0.67
N SER A 174 -13.76 10.74 -1.57
CA SER A 174 -15.03 10.03 -1.37
C SER A 174 -14.98 9.12 -0.14
N MET A 175 -13.89 8.35 0.01
CA MET A 175 -13.67 7.50 1.18
C MET A 175 -13.48 8.30 2.45
N LYS A 176 -12.68 9.39 2.42
CA LYS A 176 -12.52 10.28 3.58
C LYS A 176 -13.87 10.86 4.03
N SER A 177 -14.69 11.31 3.08
CA SER A 177 -16.04 11.81 3.37
C SER A 177 -16.92 10.73 3.98
N ALA A 178 -16.86 9.50 3.46
CA ALA A 178 -17.59 8.35 4.00
C ALA A 178 -17.15 7.99 5.43
N ILE A 179 -15.84 8.00 5.70
CA ILE A 179 -15.27 7.73 7.02
C ILE A 179 -15.66 8.83 8.00
N LYS A 180 -15.49 10.10 7.63
CA LYS A 180 -15.93 11.24 8.44
C LYS A 180 -17.41 11.20 8.77
N LYS A 181 -18.24 10.71 7.84
CA LYS A 181 -19.67 10.53 8.07
C LYS A 181 -19.96 9.39 9.03
N ALA A 182 -19.28 8.25 8.91
CA ALA A 182 -19.43 7.12 9.83
C ALA A 182 -18.98 7.46 11.26
N LEU A 183 -17.86 8.20 11.40
CA LEU A 183 -17.32 8.68 12.67
C LEU A 183 -18.23 9.68 13.42
N LYS A 184 -19.33 10.15 12.83
CA LYS A 184 -20.33 10.97 13.54
C LYS A 184 -21.22 10.17 14.49
N ASP A 185 -21.49 8.91 14.13
CA ASP A 185 -22.46 8.06 14.82
C ASP A 185 -21.78 6.90 15.57
N ASN A 186 -20.49 6.65 15.32
CA ASN A 186 -19.76 5.48 15.78
C ASN A 186 -18.29 5.81 16.10
N THR A 187 -17.69 5.01 16.97
CA THR A 187 -16.27 5.12 17.29
C THR A 187 -15.39 4.55 16.18
N MET A 188 -14.11 4.94 16.16
CA MET A 188 -13.14 4.38 15.22
C MET A 188 -13.00 2.86 15.37
N ASP A 189 -13.03 2.36 16.61
CA ASP A 189 -12.89 0.93 16.90
C ASP A 189 -14.10 0.13 16.42
N GLU A 190 -15.33 0.65 16.59
CA GLU A 190 -16.55 0.04 16.04
C GLU A 190 -16.51 -0.04 14.51
N ILE A 191 -15.99 0.99 13.84
CA ILE A 191 -15.86 0.98 12.38
C ILE A 191 -14.83 -0.07 11.97
N LYS A 192 -13.65 -0.11 12.60
CA LYS A 192 -12.61 -1.12 12.36
C LYS A 192 -13.14 -2.54 12.62
N GLU A 193 -13.88 -2.74 13.71
CA GLU A 193 -14.54 -4.01 14.04
C GLU A 193 -15.48 -4.46 12.91
N SER A 194 -16.35 -3.57 12.43
CA SER A 194 -17.29 -3.93 11.35
C SER A 194 -16.58 -4.33 10.05
N ILE A 195 -15.43 -3.71 9.75
CA ILE A 195 -14.59 -4.05 8.59
C ILE A 195 -14.00 -5.44 8.76
N THR A 196 -13.49 -5.76 9.96
CA THR A 196 -12.97 -7.09 10.29
C THR A 196 -14.05 -8.16 10.13
N HIS A 197 -15.24 -7.95 10.68
CA HIS A 197 -16.36 -8.88 10.55
C HIS A 197 -16.75 -9.10 9.08
N PHE A 198 -16.81 -8.02 8.29
CA PHE A 198 -17.09 -8.13 6.86
C PHE A 198 -16.03 -8.97 6.13
N SER A 199 -14.75 -8.76 6.43
CA SER A 199 -13.64 -9.55 5.87
C SER A 199 -13.73 -11.03 6.23
N ILE A 200 -13.96 -11.34 7.51
CA ILE A 200 -14.13 -12.71 7.99
C ILE A 200 -15.28 -13.40 7.24
N MET A 201 -16.43 -12.73 7.15
CA MET A 201 -17.61 -13.28 6.48
C MET A 201 -17.39 -13.49 4.98
N LEU A 202 -16.62 -12.62 4.32
CA LEU A 202 -16.32 -12.73 2.89
C LEU A 202 -15.34 -13.87 2.58
N LYS A 203 -14.46 -14.20 3.53
CA LYS A 203 -13.44 -15.25 3.40
C LYS A 203 -13.91 -16.63 3.88
N ASP A 204 -15.09 -16.72 4.49
CA ASP A 204 -15.69 -18.00 4.90
C ASP A 204 -16.46 -18.61 3.72
N ASP A 205 -15.78 -19.47 2.94
CA ASP A 205 -16.36 -20.21 1.81
C ASP A 205 -17.59 -21.06 2.20
N SER A 206 -17.71 -21.42 3.49
CA SER A 206 -18.85 -22.20 3.98
C SER A 206 -20.05 -21.35 4.40
N TYR A 207 -19.94 -20.02 4.33
CA TYR A 207 -21.04 -19.08 4.59
C TYR A 207 -21.53 -18.39 3.29
N GLY A 208 -22.43 -19.05 2.58
CA GLY A 208 -22.92 -18.59 1.26
C GLY A 208 -23.77 -17.30 1.24
N LEU A 209 -24.06 -16.68 2.39
CA LEU A 209 -24.90 -15.46 2.48
C LEU A 209 -24.10 -14.15 2.38
N CYS A 210 -22.76 -14.23 2.29
CA CYS A 210 -21.87 -13.07 2.14
C CYS A 210 -20.89 -13.26 0.96
N ASN A 211 -21.42 -13.36 -0.25
CA ASN A 211 -20.65 -13.61 -1.48
C ASN A 211 -20.46 -12.36 -2.37
N TYR A 212 -20.56 -11.16 -1.78
CA TYR A 212 -20.43 -9.90 -2.50
C TYR A 212 -19.36 -9.04 -1.83
N ALA A 213 -18.48 -8.46 -2.64
CA ALA A 213 -17.42 -7.58 -2.15
C ALA A 213 -17.84 -6.11 -2.37
N TRP A 214 -17.62 -5.25 -1.38
CA TRP A 214 -17.86 -3.81 -1.48
C TRP A 214 -16.55 -3.04 -1.32
N GLY A 215 -16.41 -1.93 -2.05
CA GLY A 215 -15.36 -0.94 -1.76
C GLY A 215 -15.62 -0.24 -0.44
N LEU A 216 -14.60 0.42 0.15
CA LEU A 216 -14.69 1.05 1.46
C LEU A 216 -15.76 2.15 1.48
N ASP A 217 -15.80 2.98 0.44
CA ASP A 217 -16.80 4.04 0.26
C ASP A 217 -18.22 3.46 0.16
N THR A 218 -18.39 2.36 -0.57
CA THR A 218 -19.68 1.66 -0.72
C THR A 218 -20.10 1.01 0.60
N PHE A 219 -19.17 0.35 1.29
CA PHE A 219 -19.38 -0.27 2.60
C PHE A 219 -19.86 0.74 3.64
N LEU A 220 -19.23 1.93 3.67
CA LEU A 220 -19.56 2.98 4.63
C LEU A 220 -20.82 3.78 4.26
N ASN A 221 -21.08 4.02 2.96
CA ASN A 221 -22.20 4.88 2.54
C ASN A 221 -23.52 4.16 2.27
N ARG A 222 -23.51 2.84 2.06
CA ARG A 222 -24.73 2.08 1.75
C ARG A 222 -25.72 2.15 2.92
N ARG A 223 -27.03 2.10 2.63
CA ARG A 223 -28.07 2.03 3.67
C ARG A 223 -27.79 0.83 4.58
N ASN A 224 -27.53 1.12 5.86
CA ASN A 224 -27.10 0.19 6.89
C ASN A 224 -25.79 -0.57 6.60
N GLY A 225 -24.95 -0.11 5.66
CA GLY A 225 -23.78 -0.83 5.14
C GLY A 225 -22.88 -1.44 6.22
N TYR A 226 -22.03 -0.63 6.84
CA TYR A 226 -21.14 -1.08 7.92
C TYR A 226 -21.91 -1.48 9.20
N ARG A 227 -23.05 -0.83 9.47
CA ARG A 227 -23.90 -1.09 10.66
C ARG A 227 -24.41 -2.53 10.73
N LEU A 228 -24.59 -3.20 9.59
CA LEU A 228 -24.99 -4.61 9.55
C LEU A 228 -23.90 -5.56 10.06
N PHE A 229 -22.65 -5.12 10.10
CA PHE A 229 -21.47 -5.92 10.47
C PHE A 229 -20.87 -5.52 11.82
N LEU A 230 -21.47 -4.58 12.54
CA LEU A 230 -21.10 -4.33 13.93
C LEU A 230 -21.31 -5.58 14.80
N SER A 231 -20.73 -5.61 15.99
CA SER A 231 -20.94 -6.69 16.96
C SER A 231 -22.41 -7.04 17.23
N ASP A 232 -23.31 -6.04 17.20
CA ASP A 232 -24.76 -6.20 17.32
C ASP A 232 -25.51 -6.19 15.97
N GLY A 233 -24.78 -6.13 14.86
CA GLY A 233 -25.30 -6.03 13.51
C GLY A 233 -25.95 -7.33 13.03
N GLU A 234 -27.08 -7.21 12.33
CA GLU A 234 -27.89 -8.35 11.89
C GLU A 234 -27.10 -9.38 11.04
N LYS A 235 -26.21 -8.93 10.15
CA LYS A 235 -25.42 -9.85 9.30
C LYS A 235 -24.37 -10.60 10.11
N TRP A 236 -23.71 -9.92 11.04
CA TRP A 236 -22.71 -10.54 11.90
C TRP A 236 -23.36 -11.55 12.87
N LEU A 237 -24.48 -11.19 13.50
CA LEU A 237 -25.23 -12.10 14.37
C LEU A 237 -25.73 -13.35 13.63
N ASN A 238 -26.17 -13.20 12.38
CA ASN A 238 -26.56 -14.34 11.54
C ASN A 238 -25.36 -15.25 11.22
N TYR A 239 -24.20 -14.67 10.91
CA TYR A 239 -22.96 -15.42 10.69
C TYR A 239 -22.54 -16.21 11.93
N LEU A 240 -22.56 -15.58 13.12
CA LEU A 240 -22.24 -16.25 14.37
C LEU A 240 -23.19 -17.41 14.67
N ARG A 241 -24.51 -17.20 14.46
CA ARG A 241 -25.52 -18.26 14.64
C ARG A 241 -25.30 -19.43 13.68
N ASP A 242 -24.89 -19.14 12.45
CA ASP A 242 -24.58 -20.17 11.45
C ASP A 242 -23.29 -20.91 11.78
N LYS A 243 -22.23 -20.19 12.21
CA LYS A 243 -20.96 -20.79 12.69
C LYS A 243 -21.21 -21.68 13.90
N ASP A 244 -22.06 -21.26 14.84
CA ASP A 244 -22.46 -22.07 16.00
C ASP A 244 -23.19 -23.35 15.58
N LYS A 245 -24.15 -23.26 14.65
CA LYS A 245 -24.83 -24.44 14.08
C LYS A 245 -23.89 -25.41 13.37
N ARG A 246 -22.90 -24.90 12.62
CA ARG A 246 -21.86 -25.69 11.92
C ARG A 246 -20.85 -26.31 12.91
N GLY A 247 -20.52 -25.56 13.96
CA GLY A 247 -19.49 -25.89 14.95
C GLY A 247 -19.99 -26.72 16.13
N SER A 248 -21.31 -26.86 16.32
CA SER A 248 -21.91 -27.67 17.37
C SER A 248 -21.75 -29.18 17.07
N PRO A 249 -20.97 -29.95 17.87
CA PRO A 249 -21.32 -31.34 18.06
C PRO A 249 -22.64 -31.37 18.84
N LYS A 250 -23.50 -32.37 18.58
CA LYS A 250 -24.68 -32.60 19.41
C LYS A 250 -24.26 -32.69 20.90
N PHE A 251 -24.58 -31.65 21.67
CA PHE A 251 -24.48 -31.52 23.14
C PHE A 251 -23.10 -31.73 23.80
N ALA A 252 -22.57 -30.67 24.44
CA ALA A 252 -22.46 -30.53 25.90
C ALA A 252 -21.46 -29.42 26.31
N GLY A 253 -21.98 -28.44 27.06
CA GLY A 253 -21.32 -27.51 27.99
C GLY A 253 -19.83 -27.21 27.85
N GLY A 254 -19.52 -25.98 27.45
CA GLY A 254 -18.21 -25.35 27.69
C GLY A 254 -18.05 -24.10 26.85
N THR A 255 -18.14 -22.92 27.49
CA THR A 255 -17.84 -21.63 26.86
C THR A 255 -16.41 -21.65 26.30
N ARG A 256 -16.25 -21.58 24.98
CA ARG A 256 -14.96 -21.33 24.32
C ARG A 256 -14.92 -19.89 23.83
N ASN A 257 -13.78 -19.25 24.07
CA ASN A 257 -13.58 -17.81 23.91
C ASN A 257 -13.13 -17.51 22.48
N VAL A 258 -13.74 -16.51 21.84
CA VAL A 258 -13.55 -16.16 20.42
C VAL A 258 -12.17 -15.56 20.13
N SER A 259 -11.47 -15.05 21.16
CA SER A 259 -10.11 -14.51 21.03
C SER A 259 -9.09 -15.53 20.53
N ASP A 260 -9.23 -16.81 20.89
CA ASP A 260 -8.25 -17.85 20.56
C ASP A 260 -8.28 -18.22 19.05
N ASP A 261 -9.40 -18.00 18.38
CA ASP A 261 -9.55 -18.26 16.93
C ASP A 261 -8.82 -17.19 16.09
N ILE A 262 -8.69 -15.95 16.59
CA ILE A 262 -8.03 -14.85 15.89
C ILE A 262 -6.52 -15.08 15.85
N ASP A 263 -5.92 -15.48 16.98
CA ASP A 263 -4.49 -15.76 17.07
C ASP A 263 -4.08 -16.99 16.22
N GLN A 264 -4.99 -17.94 16.02
CA GLN A 264 -4.74 -19.12 15.20
C GLN A 264 -4.76 -18.84 13.68
N ILE A 265 -5.48 -17.78 13.26
CA ILE A 265 -5.46 -17.28 11.87
C ILE A 265 -4.13 -16.58 11.58
N PHE A 266 -3.56 -15.85 12.56
CA PHE A 266 -2.27 -15.20 12.41
C PHE A 266 -1.06 -16.16 12.62
N SER A 267 -1.20 -17.21 13.45
CA SER A 267 -0.10 -18.15 13.75
C SER A 267 0.18 -19.20 12.65
N LYS A 268 -0.77 -19.50 11.75
CA LYS A 268 -0.56 -20.53 10.70
C LYS A 268 0.46 -20.16 9.62
N LYS A 269 1.02 -18.95 9.65
CA LYS A 269 2.09 -18.52 8.73
C LYS A 269 3.50 -18.76 9.27
N GLU A 270 3.70 -18.94 10.58
CA GLU A 270 5.03 -19.23 11.14
C GLU A 270 5.45 -20.70 10.97
N ALA A 271 4.50 -21.62 10.89
CA ALA A 271 4.78 -23.06 10.80
C ALA A 271 5.15 -23.55 9.39
N VAL A 272 4.93 -22.75 8.33
CA VAL A 272 5.24 -23.14 6.94
C VAL A 272 6.62 -22.66 6.47
N ASN A 273 7.25 -21.72 7.19
CA ASN A 273 8.58 -21.20 6.86
C ASN A 273 9.72 -21.84 7.68
N SER A 274 9.45 -22.93 8.42
CA SER A 274 10.45 -23.67 9.20
C SER A 274 10.64 -25.12 8.71
N GLY A 275 10.28 -25.43 7.46
CA GLY A 275 10.40 -26.77 6.87
C GLY A 275 11.16 -26.76 5.55
#